data_AF-D3PEX1-F1
#
_entry.id   AF-D3PEX1-F1
#
_cell.length_a   1.000
_cell.length_b   1.000
_cell.length_c   1.000
_cell.angle_alpha   90.00
_cell.angle_beta   90.00
_cell.angle_gamma   90.00
#
_symmetry.space_group_name_H-M   'P 1'
#
loop_
_entity.id
_entity.type
_entity.pdbx_description
1 polymer ?
#
loop_
_entity_poly.entity_id
_entity_poly.type
_entity_poly.pdbx_seq_one_letter_code
_entity_poly.pdbx_strand_id
1 'polypeptide(L)'
;MSIEYINRLDIVTGKKENVKNFFENAKKIGFEDVAPIPNELYSIKSKPNISDKYKQKLIKKYETIDVEEWKRRNWGTSFNFLLDEYDTVIYLEGSNSILFSTTNNPPIPWVITASIKYQLGLQLYYYEDSNFHVGQFQVENGMILKDFQIENIYDLDNLKSFSNFVDVINIYSKTNSLQEIEELFDYYLNNYYKNLLSQVGKSSSEIDIEIKKYEILYFELHKLYTKNGDLFTKKDLQEFYINFIKLCNNIKMIESKLNNNQTLNIDNLII
;
A
#
# COMPACT_ATOMS: atom_id res chain seq x y z
N MET A 1 -20.06 -13.34 -2.52
CA MET A 1 -19.32 -12.23 -3.17
C MET A 1 -18.01 -12.10 -2.41
N SER A 2 -16.88 -12.11 -3.10
CA SER A 2 -15.55 -11.93 -2.49
C SER A 2 -15.32 -10.45 -2.20
N ILE A 3 -14.85 -10.14 -0.99
CA ILE A 3 -14.50 -8.77 -0.59
C ILE A 3 -13.05 -8.50 -0.97
N GLU A 4 -12.74 -7.40 -1.67
CA GLU A 4 -11.37 -7.06 -2.07
C GLU A 4 -10.76 -6.02 -1.13
N TYR A 5 -9.52 -6.28 -0.71
CA TYR A 5 -8.68 -5.36 0.03
C TYR A 5 -7.55 -4.86 -0.86
N ILE A 6 -7.42 -3.54 -0.98
CA ILE A 6 -6.25 -2.90 -1.58
C ILE A 6 -5.20 -2.70 -0.49
N ASN A 7 -3.99 -3.15 -0.73
CA ASN A 7 -2.91 -3.15 0.25
C ASN A 7 -1.72 -2.35 -0.27
N ARG A 8 -1.12 -1.55 0.61
CA ARG A 8 0.19 -0.94 0.41
C ARG A 8 1.10 -1.39 1.55
N LEU A 9 2.17 -2.07 1.20
CA LEU A 9 3.22 -2.45 2.13
C LEU A 9 4.45 -1.59 1.89
N ASP A 10 4.84 -0.82 2.90
CA ASP A 10 6.06 -0.04 2.94
C ASP A 10 7.12 -0.76 3.80
N ILE A 11 8.38 -0.73 3.35
CA ILE A 11 9.52 -1.13 4.17
C ILE A 11 10.08 0.12 4.84
N VAL A 12 9.99 0.16 6.16
CA VAL A 12 10.32 1.34 6.98
C VAL A 12 11.75 1.26 7.50
N THR A 13 12.20 0.05 7.89
CA THR A 13 13.55 -0.19 8.41
C THR A 13 14.10 -1.50 7.86
N GLY A 14 15.43 -1.60 7.74
CA GLY A 14 16.10 -2.83 7.30
C GLY A 14 17.41 -2.57 6.56
N LYS A 15 18.26 -3.61 6.48
CA LYS A 15 19.48 -3.56 5.67
C LYS A 15 19.12 -3.59 4.18
N LYS A 16 19.84 -2.82 3.37
CA LYS A 16 19.60 -2.71 1.90
C LYS A 16 19.56 -4.08 1.20
N GLU A 17 20.42 -5.01 1.61
CA GLU A 17 20.44 -6.38 1.07
C GLU A 17 19.16 -7.15 1.39
N ASN A 18 18.65 -7.03 2.61
CA ASN A 18 17.40 -7.67 3.03
C ASN A 18 16.20 -7.10 2.26
N VAL A 19 16.18 -5.78 2.06
CA VAL A 19 15.16 -5.08 1.26
C VAL A 19 15.16 -5.61 -0.18
N LYS A 20 16.35 -5.70 -0.79
CA LYS A 20 16.52 -6.23 -2.14
C LYS A 20 16.03 -7.68 -2.23
N ASN A 21 16.46 -8.54 -1.31
CA ASN A 21 16.06 -9.95 -1.28
C ASN A 21 14.55 -10.12 -1.11
N PHE A 22 13.92 -9.30 -0.25
CA PHE A 22 12.48 -9.30 -0.07
C PHE A 22 11.76 -8.99 -1.38
N PHE A 23 12.13 -7.91 -2.09
CA PHE A 23 11.49 -7.57 -3.36
C PHE A 23 11.73 -8.59 -4.45
N GLU A 24 12.96 -9.10 -4.59
CA GLU A 24 13.27 -10.10 -5.62
C GLU A 24 12.47 -11.39 -5.43
N ASN A 25 12.21 -11.79 -4.20
CA ASN A 25 11.44 -13.00 -3.91
C ASN A 25 9.92 -12.75 -3.94
N ALA A 26 9.45 -11.64 -3.39
CA ALA A 26 8.05 -11.24 -3.49
C ALA A 26 7.60 -11.16 -4.95
N LYS A 27 8.46 -10.66 -5.85
CA LYS A 27 8.25 -10.61 -7.31
C LYS A 27 8.13 -11.98 -7.99
N LYS A 28 8.70 -13.03 -7.41
CA LYS A 28 8.77 -14.36 -8.05
C LYS A 28 7.62 -15.27 -7.62
N ILE A 29 7.30 -15.29 -6.33
CA ILE A 29 6.40 -16.30 -5.75
C ILE A 29 5.41 -15.74 -4.72
N GLY A 30 5.47 -14.43 -4.43
CA GLY A 30 4.49 -13.74 -3.60
C GLY A 30 4.49 -14.25 -2.17
N PHE A 31 3.32 -14.63 -1.65
CA PHE A 31 3.21 -15.08 -0.26
C PHE A 31 3.95 -16.38 0.06
N GLU A 32 4.10 -17.25 -0.94
CA GLU A 32 4.78 -18.55 -0.79
C GLU A 32 6.27 -18.44 -0.48
N ASP A 33 6.90 -17.29 -0.76
CA ASP A 33 8.28 -17.08 -0.36
C ASP A 33 8.44 -17.21 1.16
N VAL A 34 7.56 -16.55 1.90
CA VAL A 34 7.68 -16.41 3.36
C VAL A 34 7.01 -17.59 4.04
N ALA A 35 5.87 -18.01 3.52
CA ALA A 35 5.05 -19.09 4.06
C ALA A 35 4.62 -19.99 2.90
N PRO A 36 5.43 -20.99 2.50
CA PRO A 36 5.06 -21.94 1.45
C PRO A 36 4.02 -22.93 1.93
N ILE A 37 3.05 -23.26 1.08
CA ILE A 37 2.03 -24.27 1.39
C ILE A 37 2.71 -25.66 1.42
N PRO A 38 2.58 -26.43 2.51
CA PRO A 38 3.14 -27.77 2.58
C PRO A 38 2.54 -28.71 1.52
N ASN A 39 3.40 -29.39 0.77
CA ASN A 39 3.01 -30.40 -0.25
C ASN A 39 2.07 -31.48 0.30
N GLU A 40 2.19 -31.83 1.59
CA GLU A 40 1.32 -32.82 2.21
C GLU A 40 -0.15 -32.37 2.25
N LEU A 41 -0.44 -31.06 2.28
CA LEU A 41 -1.81 -30.54 2.27
C LEU A 41 -2.46 -30.61 0.88
N TYR A 42 -1.71 -30.38 -0.20
CA TYR A 42 -2.22 -30.54 -1.57
C TYR A 42 -2.65 -31.99 -1.88
N SER A 43 -1.96 -32.96 -1.27
CA SER A 43 -2.23 -34.38 -1.47
C SER A 43 -3.60 -34.85 -0.93
N ILE A 44 -4.31 -34.00 -0.19
CA ILE A 44 -5.61 -34.32 0.40
C ILE A 44 -6.76 -34.16 -0.60
N LYS A 45 -6.81 -33.05 -1.35
CA LYS A 45 -7.86 -32.82 -2.36
C LYS A 45 -7.89 -33.91 -3.44
N SER A 46 -6.75 -34.55 -3.68
CA SER A 46 -6.56 -35.62 -4.67
C SER A 46 -6.82 -37.04 -4.13
N LYS A 47 -7.17 -37.21 -2.84
CA LYS A 47 -7.35 -38.53 -2.21
C LYS A 47 -8.63 -38.58 -1.35
N PRO A 48 -9.78 -39.02 -1.90
CA PRO A 48 -11.05 -39.03 -1.16
C PRO A 48 -11.06 -39.98 0.07
N ASN A 49 -10.18 -40.98 0.13
CA ASN A 49 -10.12 -41.99 1.21
C ASN A 49 -8.84 -41.89 2.05
N ILE A 50 -8.54 -40.71 2.60
CA ILE A 50 -7.44 -40.55 3.54
C ILE A 50 -7.83 -41.04 4.93
N SER A 51 -6.99 -41.91 5.50
CA SER A 51 -7.15 -42.41 6.88
C SER A 51 -7.20 -41.28 7.91
N ASP A 52 -8.03 -41.43 8.93
CA ASP A 52 -8.14 -40.44 10.03
C ASP A 52 -6.82 -40.26 10.79
N LYS A 53 -6.00 -41.31 10.88
CA LYS A 53 -4.65 -41.23 11.46
C LYS A 53 -3.75 -40.25 10.71
N TYR A 54 -3.85 -40.20 9.38
CA TYR A 54 -3.07 -39.24 8.58
C TYR A 54 -3.63 -37.81 8.70
N LYS A 55 -4.97 -37.65 8.74
CA LYS A 55 -5.60 -36.34 9.02
C LYS A 55 -5.15 -35.79 10.37
N GLN A 56 -5.19 -36.59 11.43
CA GLN A 56 -4.73 -36.19 12.77
C GLN A 56 -3.25 -35.80 12.79
N LYS A 57 -2.39 -36.49 12.02
CA LYS A 57 -0.97 -36.13 11.88
C LYS A 57 -0.81 -34.73 11.28
N LEU A 58 -1.60 -34.39 10.26
CA LEU A 58 -1.55 -33.08 9.62
C LEU A 58 -2.13 -31.98 10.50
N ILE A 59 -3.26 -32.22 11.18
CA ILE A 59 -3.78 -31.28 12.19
C ILE A 59 -2.75 -31.04 13.30
N LYS A 60 -2.05 -32.08 13.77
CA LYS A 60 -1.01 -31.89 14.79
C LYS A 60 0.18 -31.07 14.29
N LYS A 61 0.51 -31.15 13.00
CA LYS A 61 1.70 -30.51 12.41
C LYS A 61 1.43 -29.10 11.88
N TYR A 62 0.26 -28.88 11.29
CA TYR A 62 -0.12 -27.68 10.55
C TYR A 62 -1.40 -27.04 11.08
N GLU A 63 -2.02 -27.62 12.10
CA GLU A 63 -3.29 -27.20 12.70
C GLU A 63 -4.50 -27.23 11.76
N THR A 64 -4.32 -27.78 10.56
CA THR A 64 -5.35 -27.95 9.55
C THR A 64 -5.02 -29.11 8.61
N ILE A 65 -6.03 -29.54 7.86
CA ILE A 65 -5.92 -30.45 6.71
C ILE A 65 -6.30 -29.75 5.40
N ASP A 66 -6.77 -28.51 5.45
CA ASP A 66 -7.26 -27.76 4.30
C ASP A 66 -6.24 -26.71 3.90
N VAL A 67 -5.87 -26.71 2.61
CA VAL A 67 -5.01 -25.68 2.01
C VAL A 67 -5.60 -24.29 2.20
N GLU A 68 -6.91 -24.12 2.04
CA GLU A 68 -7.55 -22.80 2.15
C GLU A 68 -7.53 -22.28 3.59
N GLU A 69 -7.71 -23.17 4.56
CA GLU A 69 -7.57 -22.80 5.97
C GLU A 69 -6.11 -22.50 6.31
N TRP A 70 -5.16 -23.28 5.77
CA TRP A 70 -3.74 -23.02 5.96
C TRP A 70 -3.36 -21.64 5.43
N LYS A 71 -3.80 -21.28 4.22
CA LYS A 71 -3.58 -19.96 3.62
C LYS A 71 -4.17 -18.86 4.50
N ARG A 72 -5.42 -18.97 4.94
CA ARG A 72 -6.01 -17.95 5.83
C ARG A 72 -5.24 -17.78 7.13
N ARG A 73 -4.78 -18.86 7.75
CA ARG A 73 -4.02 -18.81 9.01
C ARG A 73 -2.62 -18.21 8.83
N ASN A 74 -1.91 -18.57 7.77
CA ASN A 74 -0.50 -18.21 7.58
C ASN A 74 -0.30 -16.97 6.73
N TRP A 75 -1.22 -16.69 5.81
CA TRP A 75 -1.18 -15.51 4.96
C TRP A 75 -2.12 -14.40 5.42
N GLY A 76 -3.20 -14.73 6.14
CA GLY A 76 -4.31 -13.82 6.44
C GLY A 76 -5.39 -13.84 5.36
N THR A 77 -5.07 -14.32 4.16
CA THR A 77 -5.98 -14.38 3.02
C THR A 77 -5.88 -15.74 2.30
N SER A 78 -6.88 -16.09 1.51
CA SER A 78 -6.92 -17.32 0.71
C SER A 78 -6.21 -17.21 -0.65
N PHE A 79 -5.73 -16.02 -1.00
CA PHE A 79 -5.19 -15.74 -2.32
C PHE A 79 -3.74 -15.29 -2.26
N ASN A 80 -2.92 -15.81 -3.16
CA ASN A 80 -1.57 -15.32 -3.37
C ASN A 80 -1.60 -14.29 -4.50
N PHE A 81 -1.17 -13.06 -4.22
CA PHE A 81 -1.26 -11.92 -5.14
C PHE A 81 -0.51 -12.10 -6.48
N LEU A 82 0.34 -13.12 -6.62
CA LEU A 82 1.03 -13.44 -7.89
C LEU A 82 0.52 -14.69 -8.62
N LEU A 83 -0.10 -15.63 -7.91
CA LEU A 83 -0.44 -16.95 -8.48
C LEU A 83 -1.91 -17.06 -8.87
N ASP A 84 -2.77 -16.32 -8.17
CA ASP A 84 -4.20 -16.30 -8.42
C ASP A 84 -4.48 -15.00 -9.18
N GLU A 85 -4.70 -15.07 -10.50
CA GLU A 85 -4.99 -14.06 -11.57
C GLU A 85 -5.50 -12.65 -11.17
N TYR A 86 -4.93 -12.01 -10.15
CA TYR A 86 -5.22 -10.66 -9.72
C TYR A 86 -4.23 -9.70 -10.37
N ASP A 87 -4.78 -8.71 -11.05
CA ASP A 87 -4.12 -7.97 -12.13
C ASP A 87 -3.03 -6.98 -11.71
N THR A 88 -2.76 -6.72 -10.43
CA THR A 88 -1.93 -5.57 -10.06
C THR A 88 -1.10 -5.77 -8.81
N VAL A 89 0.11 -6.32 -8.99
CA VAL A 89 1.20 -6.12 -8.05
C VAL A 89 2.11 -5.03 -8.60
N ILE A 90 2.19 -3.90 -7.91
CA ILE A 90 3.02 -2.76 -8.33
C ILE A 90 4.18 -2.62 -7.36
N TYR A 91 5.40 -2.72 -7.90
CA TYR A 91 6.63 -2.53 -7.16
C TYR A 91 7.13 -1.11 -7.34
N LEU A 92 7.24 -0.38 -6.25
CA LEU A 92 7.72 1.00 -6.23
C LEU A 92 9.17 1.01 -5.76
N GLU A 93 10.06 0.75 -6.70
CA GLU A 93 11.50 0.63 -6.43
C GLU A 93 12.10 1.92 -5.84
N GLY A 94 11.49 3.07 -6.12
CA GLY A 94 11.88 4.37 -5.54
C GLY A 94 11.37 4.64 -4.13
N SER A 95 10.39 3.88 -3.62
CA SER A 95 9.80 4.09 -2.29
C SER A 95 9.91 2.89 -1.35
N ASN A 96 10.58 1.81 -1.78
CA ASN A 96 10.60 0.53 -1.06
C ASN A 96 9.17 0.09 -0.65
N SER A 97 8.26 0.08 -1.63
CA SER A 97 6.86 -0.28 -1.39
C SER A 97 6.32 -1.29 -2.42
N ILE A 98 5.32 -2.08 -2.01
CA ILE A 98 4.51 -2.94 -2.87
C ILE A 98 3.05 -2.55 -2.72
N LEU A 99 2.32 -2.44 -3.84
CA LEU A 99 0.86 -2.42 -3.85
C LEU A 99 0.32 -3.72 -4.42
N PHE A 100 -0.69 -4.27 -3.78
CA PHE A 100 -1.31 -5.52 -4.21
C PHE A 100 -2.71 -5.67 -3.60
N SER A 101 -3.54 -6.49 -4.23
CA SER A 101 -4.86 -6.84 -3.71
C SER A 101 -4.85 -8.17 -2.96
N THR A 102 -5.73 -8.28 -1.96
CA THR A 102 -6.05 -9.53 -1.27
C THR A 102 -7.56 -9.68 -1.14
N THR A 103 -8.03 -10.86 -0.76
CA THR A 103 -9.47 -11.11 -0.62
C THR A 103 -9.84 -11.44 0.82
N ASN A 104 -11.00 -10.94 1.22
CA ASN A 104 -11.69 -11.09 2.50
C ASN A 104 -10.98 -10.49 3.72
N ASN A 105 -9.64 -10.43 3.73
CA ASN A 105 -8.86 -9.87 4.83
C ASN A 105 -7.49 -9.36 4.33
N PRO A 106 -6.89 -8.37 5.03
CA PRO A 106 -5.52 -7.97 4.81
C PRO A 106 -4.53 -9.09 5.22
N PRO A 107 -3.33 -9.16 4.64
CA PRO A 107 -2.40 -10.26 4.84
C PRO A 107 -1.53 -10.12 6.11
N ILE A 108 -2.13 -9.75 7.24
CA ILE A 108 -1.39 -9.43 8.48
C ILE A 108 -0.44 -10.56 8.93
N PRO A 109 -0.87 -11.85 9.00
CA PRO A 109 0.01 -12.97 9.37
C PRO A 109 1.23 -13.11 8.46
N TRP A 110 1.05 -12.89 7.15
CA TRP A 110 2.17 -12.92 6.21
C TRP A 110 3.14 -11.77 6.47
N VAL A 111 2.65 -10.55 6.71
CA VAL A 111 3.50 -9.37 6.99
C VAL A 111 4.35 -9.60 8.25
N ILE A 112 3.77 -10.19 9.30
CA ILE A 112 4.52 -10.56 10.52
C ILE A 112 5.64 -11.54 10.18
N THR A 113 5.33 -12.60 9.44
CA THR A 113 6.29 -13.65 9.10
C THR A 113 7.40 -13.10 8.17
N ALA A 114 7.05 -12.20 7.25
CA ALA A 114 7.99 -11.55 6.34
C ALA A 114 8.97 -10.65 7.11
N SER A 115 8.46 -9.91 8.10
CA SER A 115 9.25 -9.06 8.99
C SER A 115 10.32 -9.86 9.75
N ILE A 116 9.98 -11.07 10.21
CA ILE A 116 10.93 -11.98 10.88
C ILE A 116 11.95 -12.52 9.87
N LYS A 117 11.48 -13.10 8.76
CA LYS A 117 12.34 -13.79 7.78
C LYS A 117 13.40 -12.85 7.19
N TYR A 118 13.00 -11.63 6.86
CA TYR A 118 13.88 -10.64 6.22
C TYR A 118 14.50 -9.65 7.19
N GLN A 119 14.15 -9.70 8.48
CA GLN A 119 14.60 -8.72 9.48
C GLN A 119 14.30 -7.28 9.05
N LEU A 120 13.04 -7.00 8.73
CA LEU A 120 12.55 -5.71 8.22
C LEU A 120 11.49 -5.13 9.15
N GLY A 121 11.50 -3.80 9.29
CA GLY A 121 10.34 -3.05 9.75
C GLY A 121 9.38 -2.84 8.59
N LEU A 122 8.16 -3.35 8.74
CA LEU A 122 7.13 -3.33 7.71
C LEU A 122 5.92 -2.54 8.20
N GLN A 123 5.32 -1.79 7.28
CA GLN A 123 4.12 -1.03 7.52
C GLN A 123 3.11 -1.32 6.41
N LEU A 124 2.01 -1.95 6.80
CA LEU A 124 0.91 -2.29 5.93
C LEU A 124 -0.21 -1.28 6.15
N TYR A 125 -0.68 -0.70 5.05
CA TYR A 125 -1.96 -0.02 4.99
C TYR A 125 -2.90 -0.86 4.13
N TYR A 126 -4.15 -0.96 4.55
CA TYR A 126 -5.16 -1.71 3.81
C TYR A 126 -6.50 -1.01 3.85
N TYR A 127 -7.26 -1.25 2.80
CA TYR A 127 -8.59 -0.68 2.60
C TYR A 127 -9.53 -1.67 1.93
N GLU A 128 -10.76 -1.71 2.41
CA GLU A 128 -11.88 -2.46 1.86
C GLU A 128 -13.00 -1.52 1.46
N ASP A 129 -13.43 -1.62 0.21
CA ASP A 129 -14.40 -0.70 -0.37
C ASP A 129 -15.81 -0.89 0.23
N SER A 130 -16.34 -2.10 0.24
CA SER A 130 -17.76 -2.37 0.55
C SER A 130 -18.21 -1.84 1.91
N ASN A 131 -17.37 -1.97 2.94
CA ASN A 131 -17.67 -1.52 4.31
C ASN A 131 -16.77 -0.39 4.78
N PHE A 132 -15.97 0.21 3.89
CA PHE A 132 -15.07 1.31 4.22
C PHE A 132 -14.10 0.98 5.35
N HIS A 133 -13.66 -0.29 5.43
CA HIS A 133 -12.72 -0.70 6.46
C HIS A 133 -11.32 -0.22 6.06
N VAL A 134 -10.71 0.63 6.90
CA VAL A 134 -9.33 1.10 6.74
C VAL A 134 -8.51 0.63 7.92
N GLY A 135 -7.28 0.20 7.67
CA GLY A 135 -6.35 -0.09 8.75
C GLY A 135 -4.91 0.21 8.42
N GLN A 136 -4.15 0.38 9.50
CA GLN A 136 -2.70 0.50 9.51
C GLN A 136 -2.14 -0.51 10.49
N PHE A 137 -1.21 -1.30 10.00
CA PHE A 137 -0.49 -2.30 10.77
C PHE A 137 1.01 -2.09 10.62
N GLN A 138 1.75 -2.09 11.72
CA GLN A 138 3.21 -1.92 11.74
C GLN A 138 3.85 -3.00 12.60
N VAL A 139 4.90 -3.62 12.06
CA VAL A 139 5.62 -4.71 12.69
C VAL A 139 7.13 -4.59 12.43
N GLU A 140 7.96 -4.97 13.39
CA GLU A 140 9.41 -5.05 13.21
C GLU A 140 9.96 -6.32 13.89
N ASN A 141 10.69 -7.14 13.12
CA ASN A 141 11.18 -8.45 13.56
C ASN A 141 10.10 -9.31 14.25
N GLY A 142 8.87 -9.25 13.75
CA GLY A 142 7.72 -9.97 14.32
C GLY A 142 7.05 -9.31 15.53
N MET A 143 7.61 -8.23 16.07
CA MET A 143 7.01 -7.46 17.16
C MET A 143 6.01 -6.45 16.59
N ILE A 144 4.75 -6.54 17.00
CA ILE A 144 3.70 -5.60 16.60
C ILE A 144 3.95 -4.26 17.29
N LEU A 145 4.12 -3.20 16.50
CA LEU A 145 4.35 -1.84 16.98
C LEU A 145 3.07 -1.00 16.94
N LYS A 146 2.24 -1.22 15.92
CA LYS A 146 0.95 -0.55 15.75
C LYS A 146 -0.04 -1.50 15.08
N ASP A 147 -1.26 -1.55 15.59
CA ASP A 147 -2.39 -2.20 14.96
C ASP A 147 -3.60 -1.32 15.20
N PHE A 148 -4.08 -0.68 14.15
CA PHE A 148 -5.13 0.32 14.23
C PHE A 148 -6.08 0.14 13.05
N GLN A 149 -7.38 0.11 13.35
CA GLN A 149 -8.44 -0.19 12.41
C GLN A 149 -9.61 0.77 12.63
N ILE A 150 -10.20 1.24 11.54
CA ILE A 150 -11.42 2.05 11.51
C ILE A 150 -12.44 1.32 10.66
N GLU A 151 -13.58 0.99 11.26
CA GLU A 151 -14.69 0.31 10.59
C GLU A 151 -15.59 1.29 9.81
N ASN A 152 -15.38 2.61 9.93
CA ASN A 152 -16.16 3.63 9.23
C ASN A 152 -15.40 4.95 9.03
N ILE A 153 -15.07 5.32 7.78
CA ILE A 153 -14.27 6.51 7.45
C ILE A 153 -15.05 7.83 7.35
N TYR A 154 -16.36 7.85 7.55
CA TYR A 154 -17.17 9.06 7.40
C TYR A 154 -16.92 10.14 8.48
N ASP A 155 -15.97 9.90 9.39
CA ASP A 155 -15.53 10.88 10.37
C ASP A 155 -14.27 11.61 9.88
N LEU A 156 -14.48 12.83 9.36
CA LEU A 156 -13.46 13.72 8.79
C LEU A 156 -12.29 14.03 9.75
N ASP A 157 -12.49 13.88 11.06
CA ASP A 157 -11.42 14.08 12.03
C ASP A 157 -10.42 12.91 12.10
N ASN A 158 -10.83 11.71 11.65
CA ASN A 158 -9.95 10.54 11.56
C ASN A 158 -9.02 10.60 10.34
N LEU A 159 -9.47 11.24 9.24
CA LEU A 159 -8.68 11.46 8.02
C LEU A 159 -7.44 12.34 8.25
N LYS A 160 -7.45 13.18 9.30
CA LYS A 160 -6.31 14.04 9.67
C LYS A 160 -5.15 13.29 10.34
N SER A 161 -5.39 12.05 10.80
CA SER A 161 -4.41 11.25 11.55
C SER A 161 -3.60 10.27 10.69
N PHE A 162 -4.03 10.05 9.45
CA PHE A 162 -3.35 9.18 8.50
C PHE A 162 -2.48 9.99 7.56
N SER A 163 -1.27 9.50 7.29
CA SER A 163 -0.34 10.13 6.37
C SER A 163 -0.77 9.92 4.90
N ASN A 164 -1.81 10.65 4.50
CA ASN A 164 -1.98 11.37 3.23
C ASN A 164 -1.81 10.63 1.89
N PHE A 165 -2.14 9.34 1.74
CA PHE A 165 -2.30 8.84 0.37
C PHE A 165 -3.22 7.64 0.14
N VAL A 166 -3.33 6.71 1.09
CA VAL A 166 -4.35 5.66 0.98
C VAL A 166 -5.74 6.29 0.95
N ASP A 167 -5.93 7.37 1.70
CA ASP A 167 -7.15 8.17 1.70
C ASP A 167 -7.41 8.87 0.36
N VAL A 168 -6.39 9.35 -0.35
CA VAL A 168 -6.57 10.03 -1.65
C VAL A 168 -7.06 9.05 -2.71
N ILE A 169 -6.47 7.85 -2.82
CA ILE A 169 -6.97 6.81 -3.75
C ILE A 169 -8.34 6.29 -3.32
N ASN A 170 -8.59 6.15 -2.02
CA ASN A 170 -9.89 5.72 -1.51
C ASN A 170 -10.99 6.77 -1.75
N ILE A 171 -10.67 8.06 -1.63
CA ILE A 171 -11.53 9.19 -2.02
C ILE A 171 -11.79 9.16 -3.53
N TYR A 172 -10.74 9.01 -4.36
CA TYR A 172 -10.87 8.93 -5.82
C TYR A 172 -11.75 7.77 -6.29
N SER A 173 -11.69 6.63 -5.60
CA SER A 173 -12.56 5.48 -5.89
C SER A 173 -14.02 5.69 -5.48
N LYS A 174 -14.35 6.77 -4.76
CA LYS A 174 -15.65 6.95 -4.08
C LYS A 174 -16.33 8.32 -4.17
N THR A 175 -15.67 9.37 -4.66
CA THR A 175 -16.32 10.65 -4.89
C THR A 175 -17.25 10.54 -6.10
N ASN A 176 -18.56 10.69 -5.86
CA ASN A 176 -19.57 10.65 -6.91
C ASN A 176 -19.55 11.90 -7.81
N SER A 177 -18.75 12.91 -7.45
CA SER A 177 -18.57 14.11 -8.26
C SER A 177 -17.12 14.56 -8.25
N LEU A 178 -16.67 15.01 -9.42
CA LEU A 178 -15.37 15.64 -9.64
C LEU A 178 -15.13 16.78 -8.65
N GLN A 179 -16.17 17.53 -8.27
CA GLN A 179 -16.11 18.69 -7.39
C GLN A 179 -15.51 18.40 -6.00
N GLU A 180 -15.87 17.28 -5.37
CA GLU A 180 -15.35 16.90 -4.05
C GLU A 180 -13.86 16.53 -4.12
N ILE A 181 -13.41 15.99 -5.26
CA ILE A 181 -11.98 15.75 -5.53
C ILE A 181 -11.25 17.08 -5.64
N GLU A 182 -11.81 18.05 -6.38
CA GLU A 182 -11.20 19.37 -6.57
C GLU A 182 -10.99 20.05 -5.21
N GLU A 183 -11.99 20.02 -4.34
CA GLU A 183 -11.94 20.64 -3.02
C GLU A 183 -10.85 20.03 -2.11
N LEU A 184 -10.65 18.70 -2.17
CA LEU A 184 -9.60 18.01 -1.40
C LEU A 184 -8.20 18.28 -1.95
N PHE A 185 -8.06 18.28 -3.28
CA PHE A 185 -6.81 18.64 -3.93
C PHE A 185 -6.45 20.09 -3.63
N ASP A 186 -7.40 21.00 -3.78
CA ASP A 186 -7.24 22.43 -3.49
C ASP A 186 -6.89 22.67 -2.04
N TYR A 187 -7.55 21.98 -1.10
CA TYR A 187 -7.23 22.07 0.31
C TYR A 187 -5.77 21.66 0.58
N TYR A 188 -5.33 20.53 0.03
CA TYR A 188 -3.98 20.01 0.24
C TYR A 188 -2.91 20.89 -0.43
N LEU A 189 -3.18 21.33 -1.66
CA LEU A 189 -2.31 22.17 -2.47
C LEU A 189 -2.15 23.57 -1.90
N ASN A 190 -3.27 24.25 -1.69
CA ASN A 190 -3.28 25.67 -1.40
C ASN A 190 -2.97 25.95 0.07
N ASN A 191 -3.37 25.07 0.99
CA ASN A 191 -3.22 25.33 2.42
C ASN A 191 -2.03 24.61 3.04
N TYR A 192 -1.75 23.36 2.69
CA TYR A 192 -0.67 22.62 3.35
C TYR A 192 0.68 22.85 2.67
N TYR A 193 0.76 22.56 1.37
CA TYR A 193 2.04 22.60 0.67
C TYR A 193 2.60 24.02 0.52
N LYS A 194 1.74 25.00 0.18
CA LYS A 194 2.15 26.41 0.09
C LYS A 194 2.74 26.94 1.40
N ASN A 195 2.16 26.56 2.54
CA ASN A 195 2.65 26.94 3.87
C ASN A 195 4.00 26.27 4.18
N LEU A 196 4.21 25.02 3.79
CA LEU A 196 5.51 24.35 3.91
C LEU A 196 6.60 25.02 3.08
N LEU A 197 6.28 25.38 1.82
CA LEU A 197 7.23 26.03 0.94
C LEU A 197 7.62 27.44 1.40
N SER A 198 6.68 28.20 1.95
CA SER A 198 6.99 29.53 2.49
C SER A 198 7.91 29.44 3.72
N GLN A 199 7.75 28.42 4.55
CA GLN A 199 8.60 28.18 5.72
C GLN A 199 10.05 27.82 5.36
N VAL A 200 10.31 27.20 4.21
CA VAL A 200 11.70 26.96 3.72
C VAL A 200 12.31 28.17 3.01
N GLY A 201 11.63 29.33 3.04
CA GLY A 201 12.16 30.56 2.48
C GLY A 201 12.18 30.63 0.95
N LYS A 202 11.34 29.82 0.27
CA LYS A 202 11.18 29.96 -1.19
C LYS A 202 10.56 31.32 -1.52
N SER A 203 11.01 31.91 -2.62
CA SER A 203 10.35 33.07 -3.20
C SER A 203 8.96 32.71 -3.69
N SER A 204 8.05 33.69 -3.76
CA SER A 204 6.70 33.48 -4.28
C SER A 204 6.69 32.87 -5.68
N SER A 205 7.63 33.26 -6.56
CA SER A 205 7.77 32.68 -7.90
C SER A 205 8.16 31.20 -7.89
N GLU A 206 9.03 30.78 -6.98
CA GLU A 206 9.41 29.37 -6.86
C GLU A 206 8.28 28.53 -6.26
N ILE A 207 7.51 29.11 -5.34
CA ILE A 207 6.28 28.51 -4.82
C ILE A 207 5.27 28.32 -5.95
N ASP A 208 5.05 29.34 -6.77
CA ASP A 208 4.09 29.31 -7.88
C ASP A 208 4.49 28.32 -8.97
N ILE A 209 5.78 28.21 -9.32
CA ILE A 209 6.28 27.22 -10.28
C ILE A 209 6.06 25.80 -9.76
N GLU A 210 6.35 25.57 -8.48
CA GLU A 210 6.12 24.28 -7.87
C GLU A 210 4.62 23.95 -7.85
N ILE A 211 3.75 24.85 -7.39
CA ILE A 211 2.29 24.67 -7.42
C ILE A 211 1.80 24.37 -8.84
N LYS A 212 2.30 25.06 -9.88
CA LYS A 212 1.93 24.81 -11.28
C LYS A 212 2.24 23.40 -11.76
N LYS A 213 3.31 22.75 -11.27
CA LYS A 213 3.57 21.33 -11.59
C LYS A 213 2.49 20.42 -11.02
N TYR A 214 1.88 20.79 -9.89
CA TYR A 214 0.77 20.06 -9.29
C TYR A 214 -0.55 20.35 -10.02
N GLU A 215 -0.81 21.60 -10.42
CA GLU A 215 -1.96 21.96 -11.25
C GLU A 215 -1.94 21.22 -12.59
N ILE A 216 -0.75 20.95 -13.17
CA ILE A 216 -0.59 20.11 -14.36
C ILE A 216 -0.97 18.65 -14.05
N LEU A 217 -0.54 18.09 -12.93
CA LEU A 217 -0.92 16.73 -12.51
C LEU A 217 -2.42 16.58 -12.30
N TYR A 218 -3.02 17.58 -11.67
CA TYR A 218 -4.46 17.72 -11.50
C TYR A 218 -5.19 17.84 -12.84
N PHE A 219 -4.68 18.68 -13.75
CA PHE A 219 -5.27 18.90 -15.07
C PHE A 219 -5.15 17.67 -15.99
N GLU A 220 -4.05 16.93 -15.93
CA GLU A 220 -3.90 15.65 -16.64
C GLU A 220 -4.85 14.60 -16.06
N LEU A 221 -5.04 14.55 -14.74
CA LEU A 221 -6.05 13.69 -14.13
C LEU A 221 -7.49 14.09 -14.52
N HIS A 222 -7.79 15.39 -14.54
CA HIS A 222 -9.08 15.93 -14.98
C HIS A 222 -9.35 15.61 -16.45
N LYS A 223 -8.34 15.72 -17.33
CA LYS A 223 -8.42 15.29 -18.74
C LYS A 223 -8.70 13.80 -18.86
N LEU A 224 -8.08 12.97 -18.03
CA LEU A 224 -8.30 11.52 -18.02
C LEU A 224 -9.74 11.19 -17.62
N TYR A 225 -10.29 11.89 -16.62
CA TYR A 225 -11.68 11.76 -16.18
C TYR A 225 -12.70 12.20 -17.24
N THR A 226 -12.47 13.35 -17.88
CA THR A 226 -13.41 13.92 -18.87
C THR A 226 -13.38 13.23 -20.23
N LYS A 227 -12.28 12.56 -20.60
CA LYS A 227 -12.10 12.00 -21.95
C LYS A 227 -12.65 10.57 -22.11
N ASN A 228 -12.78 9.79 -21.02
CA ASN A 228 -13.03 8.34 -21.11
C ASN A 228 -14.34 7.83 -20.48
N GLY A 229 -15.07 8.61 -19.67
CA GLY A 229 -16.14 8.03 -18.85
C GLY A 229 -15.63 6.91 -17.92
N ASP A 230 -16.48 5.96 -17.51
CA ASP A 230 -16.19 4.87 -16.54
C ASP A 230 -15.06 3.88 -16.93
N LEU A 231 -14.37 4.06 -18.06
CA LEU A 231 -13.28 3.18 -18.52
C LEU A 231 -11.91 3.83 -18.31
N PHE A 232 -11.54 3.98 -17.05
CA PHE A 232 -10.15 4.18 -16.64
C PHE A 232 -9.30 2.98 -17.06
N THR A 233 -8.15 3.22 -17.71
CA THR A 233 -7.17 2.13 -17.87
C THR A 233 -6.26 2.06 -16.65
N LYS A 234 -5.90 0.84 -16.24
CA LYS A 234 -4.97 0.60 -15.13
C LYS A 234 -3.63 1.34 -15.30
N LYS A 235 -3.21 1.59 -16.54
CA LYS A 235 -1.97 2.30 -16.88
C LYS A 235 -2.03 3.80 -16.54
N ASP A 236 -3.18 4.44 -16.72
CA ASP A 236 -3.33 5.87 -16.47
C ASP A 236 -3.29 6.16 -14.95
N LEU A 237 -3.93 5.30 -14.15
CA LEU A 237 -3.85 5.35 -12.69
C LEU A 237 -2.42 5.10 -12.19
N GLN A 238 -1.68 4.21 -12.84
CA GLN A 238 -0.27 3.94 -12.51
C GLN A 238 0.62 5.17 -12.75
N GLU A 239 0.46 5.84 -13.88
CA GLU A 239 1.28 7.02 -14.22
C GLU A 239 0.98 8.20 -13.31
N PHE A 240 -0.31 8.43 -12.99
CA PHE A 240 -0.72 9.41 -11.98
C PHE A 240 -0.11 9.09 -10.62
N TYR A 241 -0.23 7.84 -10.18
CA TYR A 241 0.32 7.37 -8.90
C TYR A 241 1.83 7.60 -8.80
N ILE A 242 2.60 7.25 -9.85
CA ILE A 242 4.06 7.44 -9.88
C ILE A 242 4.43 8.92 -9.70
N ASN A 243 3.73 9.80 -10.42
CA ASN A 243 4.00 11.23 -10.34
C ASN A 243 3.59 11.82 -8.98
N PHE A 244 2.50 11.33 -8.40
CA PHE A 244 2.11 11.67 -7.04
C PHE A 244 3.14 11.20 -5.99
N ILE A 245 3.73 10.00 -6.11
CA ILE A 245 4.76 9.54 -5.17
C ILE A 245 6.02 10.42 -5.23
N LYS A 246 6.46 10.82 -6.43
CA LYS A 246 7.56 11.78 -6.57
C LYS A 246 7.27 13.07 -5.81
N LEU A 247 6.02 13.52 -5.87
CA LEU A 247 5.50 14.68 -5.17
C LEU A 247 5.58 14.56 -3.64
N CYS A 248 5.07 13.47 -3.08
CA CYS A 248 5.15 13.21 -1.65
C CYS A 248 6.58 13.12 -1.14
N ASN A 249 7.47 12.53 -1.93
CA ASN A 249 8.88 12.45 -1.57
C ASN A 249 9.53 13.84 -1.53
N ASN A 250 9.14 14.74 -2.44
CA ASN A 250 9.57 16.14 -2.39
C ASN A 250 9.07 16.83 -1.12
N ILE A 251 7.80 16.63 -0.74
CA ILE A 251 7.21 17.19 0.50
C ILE A 251 7.97 16.71 1.73
N LYS A 252 8.15 15.38 1.88
CA LYS A 252 8.89 14.80 3.02
C LYS A 252 10.33 15.29 3.10
N MET A 253 10.98 15.47 1.96
CA MET A 253 12.33 16.02 1.90
C MET A 253 12.35 17.48 2.39
N ILE A 254 11.35 18.28 2.03
CA ILE A 254 11.21 19.67 2.47
C ILE A 254 10.95 19.73 4.00
N GLU A 255 10.01 18.94 4.50
CA GLU A 255 9.73 18.80 5.95
C GLU A 255 10.97 18.39 6.75
N SER A 256 11.71 17.38 6.26
CA SER A 256 12.95 16.94 6.91
C SER A 256 14.01 18.04 6.97
N LYS A 257 14.06 18.93 5.97
CA LYS A 257 15.05 20.02 5.92
C LYS A 257 14.68 21.17 6.85
N LEU A 258 13.39 21.48 6.99
CA LEU A 258 12.89 22.39 8.03
C LEU A 258 13.27 21.90 9.41
N ASN A 259 13.01 20.62 9.70
CA ASN A 259 13.32 20.02 11.00
C ASN A 259 14.83 20.01 11.31
N ASN A 260 15.68 20.10 10.29
CA ASN A 260 17.14 20.05 10.42
C ASN A 260 17.83 21.42 10.22
N ASN A 261 17.09 22.54 10.09
CA ASN A 261 17.64 23.88 9.84
C ASN A 261 18.64 23.97 8.67
N GLN A 262 18.44 23.19 7.61
CA GLN A 262 19.32 23.22 6.44
C GLN A 262 18.73 24.07 5.31
N THR A 263 19.44 25.13 4.91
CA THR A 263 19.12 25.91 3.71
C THR A 263 19.44 25.10 2.44
N LEU A 264 18.47 25.01 1.54
CA LEU A 264 18.56 24.26 0.29
C LEU A 264 19.22 25.11 -0.80
N ASN A 265 20.26 24.58 -1.44
CA ASN A 265 20.73 25.08 -2.72
C ASN A 265 20.05 24.26 -3.85
N ILE A 266 19.30 24.94 -4.71
CA ILE A 266 18.23 24.34 -5.56
C ILE A 266 18.79 23.77 -6.87
N ASP A 267 20.05 24.05 -7.22
CA ASP A 267 20.65 23.58 -8.48
C ASP A 267 20.73 22.05 -8.65
N ASN A 268 20.46 21.27 -7.59
CA ASN A 268 20.52 19.81 -7.60
C ASN A 268 19.15 19.08 -7.70
N LEU A 269 18.03 19.80 -7.89
CA LEU A 269 16.68 19.20 -7.86
C LEU A 269 15.89 19.27 -9.17
N ILE A 270 16.52 19.71 -10.25
CA ILE A 270 15.90 19.76 -11.58
C ILE A 270 16.36 18.54 -12.38
N ILE A 271 15.48 17.53 -12.51
CA ILE A 271 15.45 16.56 -13.61
C ILE A 271 14.05 16.63 -14.22
#